data_AF-A0A4Y2RQA3-F1
#
_entry.id   AF-A0A4Y2RQA3-F1
#
_cell.length_a   1.000
_cell.length_b   1.000
_cell.length_c   1.000
_cell.angle_alpha   90.00
_cell.angle_beta   90.00
_cell.angle_gamma   90.00
#
_symmetry.space_group_name_H-M   'P 1'
#
loop_
_entity.id
_entity.type
_entity.pdbx_description
1 polymer ?
#
loop_
_entity_poly.entity_id
_entity_poly.type
_entity_poly.pdbx_seq_one_letter_code
_entity_poly.pdbx_strand_id
1 'polypeptide(L)'
;MLECEFRLVVTDPDAFQSLDIFDGIKHVYKVVYAKPHFRFKAGRWEVKRIIEQMILYHNGLWVRWVKSNEIPFRSWTLKTHSRFVDATGFFQNPFLIEYRKEINIDTQAKIFAFRKKKECGLVFEYESKNGILDVTPLNKYTSIFETLFRNKSVPKYILQPCIRKPVRPISAIKENCLVARKYDGIFGFVYSYSDHIYELWEDNVQRVRRGDSLGDGLVFSAERIHDVTILLDVYQVRGLPTTCRQSILLDFLPQLQLPSGYRVQKYCKDVSELPHTPFKTDGLIFHDTLTDRIYKLKQTHTYDLVYWDGYFLFPHNSRAPCVGPKLKNGQVYEVSHRGCVLKERPDRFVGNSKRQMKHLSECGNSWEGLEIEKIVSEPQKRKKKK
;
A
#
# COMPACT_ATOMS: atom_id res chain seq x y z
N MET A 1 8.20 -14.66 23.18
CA MET A 1 9.23 -13.60 23.08
C MET A 1 8.98 -12.88 21.76
N LEU A 2 9.11 -11.56 21.71
CA LEU A 2 8.96 -10.83 20.44
C LEU A 2 10.23 -11.00 19.61
N GLU A 3 10.04 -11.43 18.36
CA GLU A 3 11.10 -11.61 17.38
C GLU A 3 10.85 -10.70 16.19
N CYS A 4 11.90 -10.02 15.73
CA CYS A 4 11.88 -9.17 14.55
C CYS A 4 12.91 -9.71 13.56
N GLU A 5 12.49 -9.97 12.33
CA GLU A 5 13.35 -10.62 11.34
C GLU A 5 13.11 -10.04 9.95
N PHE A 6 14.20 -9.90 9.20
CA PHE A 6 14.18 -9.63 7.77
C PHE A 6 14.28 -10.95 7.02
N ARG A 7 13.44 -11.12 6.00
CA ARG A 7 13.30 -12.35 5.24
C ARG A 7 13.32 -12.09 3.74
N LEU A 8 14.13 -12.86 3.03
CA LEU A 8 14.06 -13.02 1.59
C LEU A 8 13.70 -14.47 1.29
N VAL A 9 12.69 -14.67 0.46
CA VAL A 9 12.19 -16.00 0.10
C VAL A 9 12.11 -16.08 -1.41
N VAL A 10 12.73 -17.12 -1.96
CA VAL A 10 12.73 -17.43 -3.39
C VAL A 10 12.42 -18.90 -3.61
N THR A 11 11.80 -19.20 -4.74
CA THR A 11 11.64 -20.58 -5.23
C THR A 11 12.92 -21.04 -5.89
N ASP A 12 13.32 -22.26 -5.57
CA ASP A 12 14.55 -22.86 -6.07
C ASP A 12 14.36 -24.39 -6.15
N PRO A 13 14.34 -24.99 -7.35
CA PRO A 13 14.20 -26.43 -7.51
C PRO A 13 15.34 -27.22 -6.83
N ASP A 14 16.54 -26.64 -6.78
CA ASP A 14 17.76 -27.25 -6.28
C ASP A 14 18.21 -26.65 -4.94
N ALA A 15 17.26 -26.12 -4.15
CA ALA A 15 17.55 -25.36 -2.94
C ALA A 15 18.53 -26.04 -1.98
N PHE A 16 18.45 -27.38 -1.83
CA PHE A 16 19.33 -28.13 -0.93
C PHE A 16 20.77 -28.16 -1.43
N GLN A 17 20.97 -28.28 -2.74
CA GLN A 17 22.26 -28.25 -3.42
C GLN A 17 22.82 -26.84 -3.48
N SER A 18 21.96 -25.82 -3.64
CA SER A 18 22.36 -24.41 -3.61
C SER A 18 23.10 -24.01 -2.33
N LEU A 19 22.88 -24.71 -1.21
CA LEU A 19 23.61 -24.47 0.04
C LEU A 19 24.99 -25.12 0.09
N ASP A 20 25.33 -25.99 -0.86
CA ASP A 20 26.63 -26.68 -0.87
C ASP A 20 27.78 -25.76 -1.28
N ILE A 21 27.49 -24.56 -1.80
CA ILE A 21 28.49 -23.52 -2.09
C ILE A 21 29.17 -22.96 -0.82
N PHE A 22 28.56 -23.17 0.35
CA PHE A 22 29.13 -22.69 1.60
C PHE A 22 29.92 -23.79 2.28
N ASP A 23 31.13 -23.47 2.69
CA ASP A 23 31.93 -24.27 3.60
C ASP A 23 31.43 -24.04 5.03
N GLY A 24 30.95 -25.09 5.70
CA GLY A 24 30.41 -24.99 7.05
C GLY A 24 29.51 -26.15 7.46
N ILE A 25 29.22 -26.21 8.76
CA ILE A 25 28.33 -27.22 9.33
C ILE A 25 26.90 -26.92 8.87
N LYS A 26 26.33 -27.87 8.13
CA LYS A 26 24.94 -27.81 7.66
C LYS A 26 24.07 -28.65 8.58
N HIS A 27 23.03 -28.04 9.12
CA HIS A 27 22.05 -28.74 9.96
C HIS A 27 20.87 -29.19 9.10
N VAL A 28 20.59 -30.49 9.10
CA VAL A 28 19.42 -31.06 8.42
C VAL A 28 18.40 -31.48 9.47
N TYR A 29 17.18 -30.96 9.35
CA TYR A 29 16.10 -31.23 10.29
C TYR A 29 14.74 -31.16 9.61
N LYS A 30 13.70 -31.62 10.32
CA LYS A 30 12.32 -31.56 9.86
C LYS A 30 11.52 -30.62 10.75
N VAL A 31 10.60 -29.88 10.15
CA VAL A 31 9.57 -29.10 10.85
C VAL A 31 8.23 -29.66 10.47
N VAL A 32 7.39 -29.93 11.47
CA VAL A 32 6.05 -30.48 11.26
C VAL A 32 5.03 -29.39 11.57
N TYR A 33 4.11 -29.12 10.65
CA TYR A 33 3.07 -28.11 10.78
C TYR A 33 1.69 -28.74 10.85
N ALA A 34 0.86 -28.39 11.84
CA ALA A 34 -0.57 -28.72 11.82
C ALA A 34 -1.39 -27.69 11.00
N LYS A 35 -0.92 -26.43 11.02
CA LYS A 35 -1.33 -25.29 10.19
C LYS A 35 -0.09 -24.39 10.06
N PRO A 36 -0.07 -23.37 9.18
CA PRO A 36 1.10 -22.49 9.02
C PRO A 36 1.60 -21.84 10.33
N HIS A 37 0.77 -21.78 11.37
CA HIS A 37 1.06 -21.13 12.65
C HIS A 37 1.36 -22.09 13.81
N PHE A 38 1.05 -23.39 13.70
CA PHE A 38 1.36 -24.41 14.70
C PHE A 38 2.48 -25.29 14.18
N ARG A 39 3.65 -25.27 14.83
CA ARG A 39 4.82 -26.01 14.36
C ARG A 39 5.47 -26.80 15.49
N PHE A 40 6.00 -27.96 15.14
CA PHE A 40 6.82 -28.79 15.99
C PHE A 40 8.27 -28.68 15.52
N LYS A 41 9.12 -28.14 16.40
CA LYS A 41 10.53 -27.89 16.14
C LYS A 41 11.34 -28.22 17.40
N ALA A 42 12.51 -28.84 17.24
CA ALA A 42 13.40 -29.19 18.34
C ALA A 42 12.69 -29.92 19.52
N GLY A 43 11.80 -30.86 19.20
CA GLY A 43 11.09 -31.67 20.18
C GLY A 43 9.94 -30.95 20.92
N ARG A 44 9.55 -29.75 20.49
CA ARG A 44 8.51 -28.96 21.17
C ARG A 44 7.50 -28.39 20.19
N TRP A 45 6.23 -28.37 20.59
CA TRP A 45 5.18 -27.63 19.90
C TRP A 45 5.26 -26.15 20.27
N GLU A 46 5.05 -25.29 19.29
CA GLU A 46 4.97 -23.85 19.46
C GLU A 46 4.00 -23.21 18.45
N VAL A 47 3.51 -22.03 18.82
CA VAL A 47 2.71 -21.16 17.95
C VAL A 47 3.55 -19.99 17.53
N LYS A 48 3.73 -19.79 16.22
CA LYS A 48 4.27 -18.55 15.67
C LYS A 48 3.13 -17.62 15.29
N ARG A 49 2.94 -16.56 16.07
CA ARG A 49 1.96 -15.51 15.80
C ARG A 49 2.65 -14.34 15.11
N ILE A 50 2.31 -14.09 13.85
CA ILE A 50 2.73 -12.86 13.16
C ILE A 50 1.92 -11.69 13.74
N ILE A 51 2.61 -10.66 14.21
CA ILE A 51 2.03 -9.44 14.77
C ILE A 51 1.94 -8.39 13.67
N GLU A 52 3.03 -8.24 12.93
CA GLU A 52 3.17 -7.23 11.89
C GLU A 52 4.08 -7.75 10.78
N GLN A 53 3.82 -7.32 9.56
CA GLN A 53 4.63 -7.67 8.41
C GLN A 53 4.52 -6.59 7.36
N MET A 54 5.66 -6.25 6.77
CA MET A 54 5.78 -5.16 5.80
C MET A 54 6.85 -5.56 4.77
N ILE A 55 6.80 -4.93 3.61
CA ILE A 55 7.85 -5.04 2.60
C ILE A 55 8.62 -3.72 2.53
N LEU A 56 9.93 -3.80 2.42
CA LEU A 56 10.82 -2.67 2.27
C LEU A 56 11.76 -2.88 1.09
N TYR A 57 12.10 -1.78 0.43
CA TYR A 57 13.06 -1.77 -0.66
C TYR A 57 14.43 -1.38 -0.14
N HIS A 58 15.44 -2.20 -0.42
CA HIS A 58 16.82 -1.95 -0.03
C HIS A 58 17.77 -2.54 -1.07
N ASN A 59 18.67 -1.73 -1.63
CA ASN A 59 19.70 -2.15 -2.61
C ASN A 59 19.19 -3.10 -3.71
N GLY A 60 18.11 -2.73 -4.41
CA GLY A 60 17.57 -3.56 -5.49
C GLY A 60 16.73 -4.76 -5.05
N LEU A 61 16.46 -4.90 -3.75
CA LEU A 61 15.76 -6.06 -3.20
C LEU A 61 14.50 -5.63 -2.44
N TRP A 62 13.44 -6.40 -2.63
CA TRP A 62 12.24 -6.34 -1.81
C TRP A 62 12.35 -7.33 -0.66
N VAL A 63 12.66 -6.81 0.53
CA VAL A 63 12.83 -7.60 1.75
C VAL A 63 11.55 -7.57 2.56
N ARG A 64 11.15 -8.72 3.09
CA ARG A 64 10.02 -8.80 4.02
C ARG A 64 10.51 -8.63 5.44
N TRP A 65 10.01 -7.64 6.14
CA TRP A 65 10.18 -7.55 7.59
C TRP A 65 8.99 -8.21 8.29
N VAL A 66 9.26 -9.02 9.31
CA VAL A 66 8.25 -9.73 10.09
C VAL A 66 8.52 -9.50 11.57
N LYS A 67 7.50 -9.03 12.28
CA LYS A 67 7.44 -9.05 13.74
C LYS A 67 6.52 -10.17 14.18
N SER A 68 7.01 -11.04 15.04
CA SER A 68 6.26 -12.20 15.49
C SER A 68 6.46 -12.47 16.98
N ASN A 69 5.59 -13.32 17.53
CA ASN A 69 5.72 -13.84 18.88
C ASN A 69 5.64 -15.36 18.82
N GLU A 70 6.66 -16.02 19.33
CA GLU A 70 6.71 -17.47 19.46
C GLU A 70 6.24 -17.88 20.86
N ILE A 71 5.20 -18.72 20.91
CA ILE A 71 4.53 -19.15 22.14
C ILE A 71 4.72 -20.67 22.29
N PRO A 72 5.51 -21.13 23.27
CA PRO A 72 5.73 -22.56 23.47
C PRO A 72 4.46 -23.23 23.98
N PHE A 73 4.31 -24.53 23.71
CA PHE A 73 3.18 -25.36 24.13
C PHE A 73 2.81 -25.20 25.61
N ARG A 74 3.81 -25.13 26.49
CA ARG A 74 3.62 -24.96 27.94
C ARG A 74 2.90 -23.67 28.33
N SER A 75 2.87 -22.68 27.43
CA SER A 75 2.23 -21.37 27.65
C SER A 75 0.93 -21.24 26.84
N TRP A 76 0.40 -22.33 26.29
CA TRP A 76 -0.85 -22.29 25.55
C TRP A 76 -2.04 -22.13 26.50
N THR A 77 -2.96 -21.25 26.12
CA THR A 77 -4.25 -21.12 26.81
C THR A 77 -5.20 -22.23 26.34
N LEU A 78 -6.27 -22.48 27.08
CA LEU A 78 -7.33 -23.43 26.68
C LEU A 78 -7.83 -23.15 25.25
N LYS A 79 -7.95 -21.87 24.88
CA LYS A 79 -8.33 -21.44 23.52
C LYS A 79 -7.32 -21.85 22.45
N THR A 80 -6.02 -21.73 22.74
CA THR A 80 -4.97 -22.16 21.80
C THR A 80 -4.96 -23.68 21.66
N HIS A 81 -5.16 -24.42 22.75
CA HIS A 81 -5.31 -25.87 22.73
C HIS A 81 -6.50 -26.32 21.89
N SER A 82 -7.69 -25.76 22.13
CA SER A 82 -8.89 -26.08 21.33
C SER A 82 -8.65 -25.83 19.84
N ARG A 83 -8.06 -24.68 19.46
CA ARG A 83 -7.72 -24.40 18.05
C ARG A 83 -6.74 -25.41 17.44
N PHE A 84 -5.81 -25.93 18.23
CA PHE A 84 -4.88 -26.96 17.77
C PHE A 84 -5.60 -28.30 17.56
N VAL A 85 -6.44 -28.70 18.52
CA VAL A 85 -7.29 -29.90 18.40
C VAL A 85 -8.20 -29.78 17.18
N ASP A 86 -8.85 -28.65 16.96
CA ASP A 86 -9.69 -28.43 15.78
C ASP A 86 -8.88 -28.51 14.47
N ALA A 87 -7.63 -28.05 14.48
CA ALA A 87 -6.75 -28.11 13.33
C ALA A 87 -6.24 -29.53 13.02
N THR A 88 -6.20 -30.42 14.01
CA THR A 88 -5.56 -31.74 13.90
C THR A 88 -6.53 -32.91 13.96
N GLY A 89 -7.62 -32.78 14.71
CA GLY A 89 -8.51 -33.87 15.07
C GLY A 89 -9.45 -34.34 13.96
N PHE A 90 -9.67 -33.53 12.93
CA PHE A 90 -10.66 -33.84 11.88
C PHE A 90 -10.06 -34.24 10.52
N PHE A 91 -8.74 -34.39 10.41
CA PHE A 91 -8.07 -34.71 9.15
C PHE A 91 -7.25 -36.01 9.27
N GLN A 92 -7.30 -36.86 8.25
CA GLN A 92 -6.47 -38.08 8.18
C GLN A 92 -4.97 -37.79 8.13
N ASN A 93 -4.58 -36.63 7.59
CA ASN A 93 -3.19 -36.19 7.56
C ASN A 93 -3.12 -34.67 7.81
N PRO A 94 -3.27 -34.24 9.08
CA PRO A 94 -3.31 -32.82 9.43
C PRO A 94 -1.93 -32.17 9.35
N PHE A 95 -0.87 -32.98 9.21
CA PHE A 95 0.50 -32.52 9.32
C PHE A 95 1.15 -32.32 7.95
N LEU A 96 1.72 -31.14 7.75
CA LEU A 96 2.63 -30.84 6.65
C LEU A 96 4.06 -30.97 7.16
N ILE A 97 4.86 -31.81 6.51
CA ILE A 97 6.28 -31.98 6.83
C ILE A 97 7.10 -31.11 5.87
N GLU A 98 7.95 -30.27 6.44
CA GLU A 98 8.94 -29.48 5.73
C GLU A 98 10.34 -29.96 6.13
N TYR A 99 11.13 -30.36 5.14
CA TYR A 99 12.53 -30.69 5.32
C TYR A 99 13.34 -29.42 5.18
N ARG A 100 14.29 -29.21 6.09
CA ARG A 100 15.19 -28.06 6.07
C ARG A 100 16.64 -28.49 6.08
N LYS A 101 17.46 -27.77 5.31
CA LYS A 101 18.91 -27.76 5.40
C LYS A 101 19.30 -26.31 5.68
N GLU A 102 19.97 -26.07 6.79
CA GLU A 102 20.27 -24.73 7.30
C GLU A 102 21.78 -24.55 7.47
N ILE A 103 22.25 -23.35 7.19
CA ILE A 103 23.60 -22.89 7.52
C ILE A 103 23.51 -21.53 8.20
N ASN A 104 24.25 -21.36 9.28
CA ASN A 104 24.42 -20.05 9.92
C ASN A 104 25.52 -19.28 9.18
N ILE A 105 25.19 -18.08 8.72
CA ILE A 105 26.16 -17.19 8.08
C ILE A 105 26.95 -16.46 9.17
N ASP A 106 26.24 -16.00 10.20
CA ASP A 106 26.83 -15.45 11.42
C ASP A 106 25.84 -15.62 12.58
N THR A 107 26.05 -14.89 13.68
CA THR A 107 25.22 -14.97 14.90
C THR A 107 23.82 -14.39 14.73
N GLN A 108 23.56 -13.62 13.66
CA GLN A 108 22.29 -12.94 13.42
C GLN A 108 21.62 -13.39 12.11
N ALA A 109 22.37 -13.91 11.15
CA ALA A 109 21.86 -14.36 9.86
C ALA A 109 22.09 -15.82 9.59
N LYS A 110 21.12 -16.40 8.88
CA LYS A 110 21.18 -17.76 8.37
C LYS A 110 20.48 -17.87 7.03
N ILE A 111 20.83 -18.93 6.31
CA ILE A 111 20.13 -19.34 5.10
C ILE A 111 19.65 -20.76 5.33
N PHE A 112 18.40 -21.04 4.98
CA PHE A 112 17.94 -22.40 4.90
C PHE A 112 17.22 -22.68 3.58
N ALA A 113 17.48 -23.87 3.07
CA ALA A 113 16.70 -24.49 2.04
C ALA A 113 15.51 -25.20 2.70
N PHE A 114 14.34 -25.10 2.09
CA PHE A 114 13.18 -25.88 2.49
C PHE A 114 12.64 -26.69 1.33
N ARG A 115 12.02 -27.83 1.66
CA ARG A 115 11.27 -28.66 0.72
C ARG A 115 10.05 -29.24 1.43
N LYS A 116 8.87 -28.99 0.88
CA LYS A 116 7.58 -29.50 1.37
C LYS A 116 6.68 -29.79 0.17
N LYS A 117 6.05 -30.98 0.12
CA LYS A 117 5.14 -31.42 -0.96
C LYS A 117 5.54 -30.95 -2.38
N LYS A 118 5.01 -29.82 -2.87
CA LYS A 118 5.23 -29.27 -4.22
C LYS A 118 6.00 -27.93 -4.23
N GLU A 119 6.63 -27.57 -3.12
CA GLU A 119 7.33 -26.31 -2.93
C GLU A 119 8.74 -26.56 -2.39
N CYS A 120 9.71 -25.91 -2.99
CA CYS A 120 11.08 -25.85 -2.53
C CYS A 120 11.66 -24.47 -2.81
N GLY A 121 12.61 -24.06 -1.97
CA GLY A 121 13.14 -22.71 -2.05
C GLY A 121 14.20 -22.41 -1.01
N LEU A 122 14.77 -21.23 -1.15
CA LEU A 122 15.74 -20.67 -0.23
C LEU A 122 15.09 -19.55 0.59
N VAL A 123 15.49 -19.49 1.85
CA VAL A 123 15.13 -18.41 2.76
C VAL A 123 16.40 -17.87 3.37
N PHE A 124 16.62 -16.57 3.23
CA PHE A 124 17.53 -15.83 4.09
C PHE A 124 16.72 -15.24 5.25
N GLU A 125 17.19 -15.43 6.48
CA GLU A 125 16.65 -14.80 7.68
C GLU A 125 17.76 -14.02 8.39
N TYR A 126 17.48 -12.77 8.73
CA TYR A 126 18.32 -11.95 9.61
C TYR A 126 17.50 -11.50 10.80
N GLU A 127 17.92 -11.89 12.00
CA GLU A 127 17.30 -11.47 13.25
C GLU A 127 17.79 -10.05 13.61
N SER A 128 16.83 -9.15 13.80
CA SER A 128 17.10 -7.77 14.16
C SER A 128 16.60 -7.47 15.56
N LYS A 129 17.48 -6.92 16.40
CA LYS A 129 17.06 -6.27 17.65
C LYS A 129 16.48 -4.88 17.38
N ASN A 130 16.82 -4.29 16.24
CA ASN A 130 16.37 -2.97 15.82
C ASN A 130 15.04 -3.08 15.06
N GLY A 131 14.27 -2.00 15.07
CA GLY A 131 12.98 -1.93 14.37
C GLY A 131 13.10 -2.07 12.85
N ILE A 132 11.96 -2.01 12.16
CA ILE A 132 11.84 -2.15 10.70
C ILE A 132 12.69 -1.17 9.87
N LEU A 133 13.11 -0.04 10.44
CA LEU A 133 13.75 1.06 9.72
C LEU A 133 15.27 0.93 9.58
N ASP A 134 15.92 0.03 10.31
CA ASP A 134 17.37 -0.16 10.23
C ASP A 134 17.73 -1.38 9.36
N VAL A 135 17.93 -1.11 8.07
CA VAL A 135 18.25 -2.11 7.03
C VAL A 135 19.72 -2.13 6.67
N THR A 136 20.51 -1.20 7.21
CA THR A 136 21.96 -1.08 7.01
C THR A 136 22.71 -2.40 7.28
N PRO A 137 22.34 -3.19 8.32
CA PRO A 137 22.97 -4.48 8.57
C PRO A 137 22.81 -5.48 7.42
N LEU A 138 21.86 -5.29 6.50
CA LEU A 138 21.69 -6.17 5.34
C LEU A 138 22.78 -5.97 4.28
N ASN A 139 23.48 -4.82 4.28
CA ASN A 139 24.50 -4.49 3.28
C ASN A 139 25.64 -5.52 3.21
N LYS A 140 26.04 -6.10 4.35
CA LYS A 140 27.13 -7.09 4.39
C LYS A 140 26.78 -8.40 3.68
N TYR A 141 25.50 -8.67 3.41
CA TYR A 141 25.06 -9.89 2.74
C TYR A 141 24.77 -9.68 1.25
N THR A 142 25.16 -8.53 0.67
CA THR A 142 24.88 -8.21 -0.74
C THR A 142 25.38 -9.29 -1.69
N SER A 143 26.60 -9.80 -1.52
CA SER A 143 27.15 -10.87 -2.36
C SER A 143 26.33 -12.17 -2.31
N ILE A 144 25.83 -12.53 -1.14
CA ILE A 144 24.91 -13.68 -0.96
C ILE A 144 23.61 -13.42 -1.72
N PHE A 145 23.07 -12.20 -1.64
CA PHE A 145 21.82 -11.85 -2.32
C PHE A 145 21.97 -11.90 -3.84
N GLU A 146 23.07 -11.37 -4.39
CA GLU A 146 23.38 -11.48 -5.83
C GLU A 146 23.42 -12.94 -6.27
N THR A 147 24.16 -13.77 -5.52
CA THR A 147 24.46 -15.15 -5.91
C THR A 147 23.24 -16.05 -5.80
N LEU A 148 22.44 -15.91 -4.74
CA LEU A 148 21.40 -16.88 -4.40
C LEU A 148 19.97 -16.39 -4.56
N PHE A 149 19.72 -15.08 -4.60
CA PHE A 149 18.36 -14.55 -4.48
C PHE A 149 17.91 -13.67 -5.66
N ARG A 150 18.77 -12.78 -6.17
CA ARG A 150 18.35 -11.70 -7.09
C ARG A 150 17.69 -12.21 -8.38
N ASN A 151 18.18 -13.32 -8.93
CA ASN A 151 17.69 -13.87 -10.20
C ASN A 151 16.72 -15.05 -10.03
N LYS A 152 16.25 -15.32 -8.81
CA LYS A 152 15.34 -16.44 -8.56
C LYS A 152 13.89 -15.97 -8.55
N SER A 153 13.03 -16.84 -9.05
CA SER A 153 11.59 -16.66 -8.96
C SER A 153 11.15 -16.63 -7.50
N VAL A 154 10.01 -16.03 -7.26
CA VAL A 154 9.50 -15.81 -5.91
C VAL A 154 8.27 -16.68 -5.69
N PRO A 155 7.95 -17.04 -4.43
CA PRO A 155 6.78 -17.85 -4.16
C PRO A 155 5.50 -17.21 -4.69
N LYS A 156 4.52 -18.05 -5.01
CA LYS A 156 3.18 -17.61 -5.41
C LYS A 156 2.62 -16.62 -4.37
N TYR A 157 1.98 -15.58 -4.87
CA TYR A 157 1.40 -14.52 -4.08
C TYR A 157 0.00 -14.17 -4.60
N ILE A 158 -0.77 -13.44 -3.79
CA ILE A 158 -2.08 -12.90 -4.16
C ILE A 158 -2.07 -11.42 -3.83
N LEU A 159 -2.20 -10.57 -4.86
CA LEU A 159 -2.33 -9.13 -4.67
C LEU A 159 -3.70 -8.83 -4.05
N GLN A 160 -3.71 -7.93 -3.08
CA GLN A 160 -4.93 -7.53 -2.41
C GLN A 160 -5.42 -6.20 -2.98
N PRO A 161 -6.74 -5.97 -3.06
CA PRO A 161 -7.28 -4.66 -3.38
C PRO A 161 -6.68 -3.59 -2.46
N CYS A 162 -6.25 -2.48 -3.04
CA CYS A 162 -5.69 -1.36 -2.30
C CYS A 162 -6.75 -0.29 -2.02
N ILE A 163 -6.61 0.40 -0.90
CA ILE A 163 -7.38 1.60 -0.57
C ILE A 163 -6.45 2.79 -0.67
N ARG A 164 -6.90 3.87 -1.30
CA ARG A 164 -6.14 5.10 -1.48
C ARG A 164 -5.70 5.66 -0.12
N LYS A 165 -4.41 5.99 0.02
CA LYS A 165 -3.91 6.68 1.22
C LYS A 165 -4.61 8.03 1.37
N PRO A 166 -5.02 8.42 2.58
CA PRO A 166 -5.67 9.70 2.81
C PRO A 166 -4.68 10.85 2.54
N VAL A 167 -5.12 11.83 1.74
CA VAL A 167 -4.32 13.03 1.43
C VAL A 167 -4.86 14.23 2.21
N ARG A 168 -4.01 14.83 3.05
CA ARG A 168 -4.39 15.94 3.92
C ARG A 168 -4.07 17.30 3.28
N PRO A 169 -5.02 18.23 3.16
CA PRO A 169 -4.69 19.57 2.68
C PRO A 169 -3.84 20.31 3.72
N ILE A 170 -2.96 21.19 3.24
CA ILE A 170 -2.12 22.10 4.04
C ILE A 170 -2.10 23.49 3.38
N SER A 171 -1.84 24.53 4.17
CA SER A 171 -1.82 25.94 3.74
C SER A 171 -0.43 26.46 3.39
N ALA A 172 0.63 25.77 3.78
CA ALA A 172 2.01 26.17 3.55
C ALA A 172 2.88 24.97 3.14
N ILE A 173 4.07 25.26 2.60
CA ILE A 173 5.09 24.25 2.28
C ILE A 173 5.45 23.49 3.55
N LYS A 174 5.61 22.16 3.43
CA LYS A 174 5.96 21.29 4.54
C LYS A 174 7.42 20.86 4.42
N GLU A 175 8.23 21.20 5.42
CA GLU A 175 9.62 20.77 5.52
C GLU A 175 9.73 19.26 5.79
N ASN A 176 10.91 18.69 5.52
CA ASN A 176 11.25 17.28 5.78
C ASN A 176 10.32 16.26 5.07
N CYS A 177 9.74 16.66 3.94
CA CYS A 177 8.94 15.78 3.09
C CYS A 177 9.56 15.71 1.69
N LEU A 178 9.33 14.61 0.99
CA LEU A 178 9.56 14.60 -0.45
C LEU A 178 8.42 15.33 -1.14
N VAL A 179 8.72 16.19 -2.11
CA VAL A 179 7.74 16.98 -2.83
C VAL A 179 7.62 16.54 -4.27
N ALA A 180 6.41 16.58 -4.81
CA ALA A 180 6.09 16.25 -6.18
C ALA A 180 4.98 17.15 -6.73
N ARG A 181 4.87 17.26 -8.05
CA ARG A 181 3.74 17.97 -8.68
C ARG A 181 2.45 17.17 -8.47
N LYS A 182 1.37 17.82 -8.03
CA LYS A 182 0.05 17.19 -8.00
C LYS A 182 -0.52 17.20 -9.41
N TYR A 183 -0.65 16.04 -10.04
CA TYR A 183 -1.31 15.96 -11.33
C TYR A 183 -2.83 16.21 -11.22
N ASP A 184 -3.43 16.58 -12.36
CA ASP A 184 -4.87 16.78 -12.52
C ASP A 184 -5.42 15.68 -13.46
N GLY A 185 -5.48 14.45 -12.96
CA GLY A 185 -5.95 13.27 -13.66
C GLY A 185 -6.88 12.40 -12.80
N ILE A 186 -7.09 11.17 -13.26
CA ILE A 186 -7.95 10.18 -12.59
C ILE A 186 -7.06 9.23 -11.80
N PHE A 187 -7.27 9.16 -10.50
CA PHE A 187 -6.50 8.25 -9.64
C PHE A 187 -6.93 6.79 -9.87
N GLY A 188 -6.00 5.88 -9.71
CA GLY A 188 -6.27 4.45 -9.78
C GLY A 188 -5.13 3.60 -9.22
N PHE A 189 -5.26 2.30 -9.41
CA PHE A 189 -4.25 1.31 -9.05
C PHE A 189 -3.81 0.52 -10.28
N VAL A 190 -2.51 0.27 -10.35
CA VAL A 190 -1.88 -0.56 -11.38
C VAL A 190 -1.32 -1.79 -10.70
N TYR A 191 -1.86 -2.96 -11.05
CA TYR A 191 -1.48 -4.27 -10.56
C TYR A 191 -0.57 -4.91 -11.61
N SER A 192 0.69 -5.12 -11.25
CA SER A 192 1.69 -5.70 -12.13
C SER A 192 1.97 -7.15 -11.75
N TYR A 193 1.82 -8.03 -12.73
CA TYR A 193 2.15 -9.45 -12.67
C TYR A 193 3.35 -9.73 -13.56
N SER A 194 3.85 -10.96 -13.54
CA SER A 194 5.00 -11.38 -14.36
C SER A 194 4.75 -11.29 -15.86
N ASP A 195 3.51 -11.39 -16.33
CA ASP A 195 3.13 -11.51 -17.74
C ASP A 195 2.10 -10.49 -18.21
N HIS A 196 1.52 -9.69 -17.30
CA HIS A 196 0.55 -8.67 -17.65
C HIS A 196 0.44 -7.57 -16.60
N ILE A 197 -0.17 -6.46 -17.01
CA ILE A 197 -0.59 -5.37 -16.14
C ILE A 197 -2.12 -5.26 -16.16
N TYR A 198 -2.71 -5.09 -14.98
CA TYR A 198 -4.13 -4.82 -14.78
C TYR A 198 -4.29 -3.45 -14.12
N GLU A 199 -5.08 -2.56 -14.74
CA GLU A 199 -5.34 -1.20 -14.26
C GLU A 199 -6.80 -1.07 -13.79
N LEU A 200 -6.99 -0.43 -12.64
CA LEU A 200 -8.31 -0.13 -12.05
C LEU A 200 -8.39 1.35 -11.67
N TRP A 201 -9.30 2.08 -12.30
CA TRP A 201 -9.43 3.54 -12.15
C TRP A 201 -10.67 3.94 -11.33
N GLU A 202 -10.61 5.10 -10.65
CA GLU A 202 -11.72 5.62 -9.83
C GLU A 202 -12.99 5.93 -10.66
N ASP A 203 -12.86 6.15 -11.97
CA ASP A 203 -13.97 6.31 -12.91
C ASP A 203 -14.53 4.97 -13.44
N ASN A 204 -14.19 3.86 -12.77
CA ASN A 204 -14.59 2.49 -13.10
C ASN A 204 -14.04 1.94 -14.43
N VAL A 205 -13.10 2.64 -15.07
CA VAL A 205 -12.39 2.07 -16.23
C VAL A 205 -11.44 0.97 -15.75
N GLN A 206 -11.44 -0.15 -16.48
CA GLN A 206 -10.49 -1.24 -16.31
C GLN A 206 -9.72 -1.46 -17.60
N ARG A 207 -8.42 -1.72 -17.49
CA ARG A 207 -7.57 -2.03 -18.65
C ARG A 207 -6.66 -3.20 -18.33
N VAL A 208 -6.40 -4.05 -19.33
CA VAL A 208 -5.47 -5.17 -19.22
C VAL A 208 -4.47 -5.08 -20.37
N ARG A 209 -3.17 -5.05 -20.04
CA ARG A 209 -2.08 -5.07 -21.01
C ARG A 209 -1.33 -6.39 -20.85
N ARG A 210 -1.47 -7.28 -21.83
CA ARG A 210 -0.76 -8.57 -21.84
C ARG A 210 0.62 -8.41 -22.45
N GLY A 211 1.62 -9.09 -21.90
CA GLY A 211 3.01 -9.04 -22.35
C GLY A 211 3.84 -7.89 -21.76
N ASP A 212 3.18 -6.90 -21.15
CA ASP A 212 3.85 -5.84 -20.38
C ASP A 212 3.95 -6.25 -18.90
N SER A 213 5.03 -5.83 -18.22
CA SER A 213 5.19 -5.95 -16.78
C SER A 213 6.00 -4.77 -16.23
N LEU A 214 5.65 -4.31 -15.03
CA LEU A 214 6.44 -3.37 -14.22
C LEU A 214 7.21 -4.09 -13.10
N GLY A 215 7.25 -5.43 -13.15
CA GLY A 215 7.76 -6.30 -12.09
C GLY A 215 6.67 -7.21 -11.52
N ASP A 216 7.09 -8.36 -11.01
CA ASP A 216 6.19 -9.41 -10.55
C ASP A 216 5.64 -9.14 -9.14
N GLY A 217 4.33 -8.95 -9.05
CA GLY A 217 3.60 -8.83 -7.79
C GLY A 217 3.68 -7.45 -7.17
N LEU A 218 3.58 -6.39 -7.97
CA LEU A 218 3.62 -5.02 -7.48
C LEU A 218 2.25 -4.36 -7.65
N VAL A 219 1.86 -3.54 -6.68
CA VAL A 219 0.68 -2.67 -6.80
C VAL A 219 1.13 -1.22 -6.65
N PHE A 220 0.90 -0.44 -7.68
CA PHE A 220 1.20 0.99 -7.71
C PHE A 220 -0.08 1.79 -7.52
N SER A 221 0.00 2.90 -6.79
CA SER A 221 -0.95 3.98 -7.02
C SER A 221 -0.53 4.77 -8.25
N ALA A 222 -1.50 5.17 -9.06
CA ALA A 222 -1.26 5.86 -10.31
C ALA A 222 -2.25 6.99 -10.55
N GLU A 223 -1.90 7.88 -11.47
CA GLU A 223 -2.79 8.89 -12.01
C GLU A 223 -2.79 8.80 -13.53
N ARG A 224 -3.98 8.68 -14.13
CA ARG A 224 -4.18 8.65 -15.58
C ARG A 224 -4.50 10.03 -16.09
N ILE A 225 -3.74 10.45 -17.10
CA ILE A 225 -3.93 11.71 -17.82
C ILE A 225 -4.01 11.37 -19.30
N HIS A 226 -5.22 11.41 -19.87
CA HIS A 226 -5.50 10.90 -21.21
C HIS A 226 -5.00 9.44 -21.36
N ASP A 227 -4.07 9.18 -22.29
CA ASP A 227 -3.49 7.85 -22.53
C ASP A 227 -2.20 7.58 -21.74
N VAL A 228 -1.75 8.54 -20.93
CA VAL A 228 -0.55 8.39 -20.11
C VAL A 228 -0.92 7.97 -18.69
N THR A 229 -0.24 6.95 -18.18
CA THR A 229 -0.33 6.49 -16.78
C THR A 229 0.93 6.92 -16.02
N ILE A 230 0.74 7.71 -14.96
CA ILE A 230 1.83 8.17 -14.11
C ILE A 230 1.81 7.36 -12.80
N LEU A 231 2.85 6.56 -12.56
CA LEU A 231 3.06 5.80 -11.33
C LEU A 231 3.52 6.75 -10.21
N LEU A 232 2.82 6.73 -9.07
CA LEU A 232 3.03 7.67 -7.96
C LEU A 232 3.80 7.03 -6.79
N ASP A 233 3.42 5.84 -6.36
CA ASP A 233 3.99 5.13 -5.19
C ASP A 233 3.73 3.63 -5.35
N VAL A 234 4.50 2.80 -4.65
CA VAL A 234 4.29 1.35 -4.57
C VAL A 234 3.55 1.07 -3.27
N TYR A 235 2.31 0.63 -3.34
CA TYR A 235 1.45 0.37 -2.18
C TYR A 235 1.68 -1.03 -1.60
N GLN A 236 1.83 -2.01 -2.49
CA GLN A 236 2.03 -3.39 -2.09
C GLN A 236 3.08 -4.07 -2.95
N VAL A 237 3.73 -5.05 -2.32
CA VAL A 237 4.57 -6.03 -2.99
C VAL A 237 4.17 -7.40 -2.48
N ARG A 238 3.80 -8.29 -3.41
CA ARG A 238 3.41 -9.68 -3.16
C ARG A 238 2.29 -9.80 -2.12
N GLY A 239 1.33 -8.87 -2.18
CA GLY A 239 0.16 -8.83 -1.29
C GLY A 239 0.44 -8.25 0.10
N LEU A 240 1.62 -7.71 0.34
CA LEU A 240 1.99 -7.08 1.61
C LEU A 240 2.20 -5.57 1.45
N PRO A 241 1.78 -4.76 2.43
CA PRO A 241 2.00 -3.32 2.41
C PRO A 241 3.49 -2.99 2.45
N THR A 242 3.87 -1.92 1.78
CA THR A 242 5.25 -1.43 1.74
C THR A 242 5.54 -0.38 2.83
N THR A 243 6.82 -0.13 3.08
CA THR A 243 7.33 0.96 3.94
C THR A 243 8.65 1.51 3.40
N CYS A 244 9.34 2.37 4.15
CA CYS A 244 10.61 3.00 3.78
C CYS A 244 10.45 3.82 2.49
N ARG A 245 9.55 4.82 2.53
CA ARG A 245 9.12 5.58 1.35
C ARG A 245 10.26 6.23 0.59
N GLN A 246 11.28 6.68 1.30
CA GLN A 246 12.41 7.34 0.65
C GLN A 246 13.09 6.42 -0.38
N SER A 247 13.40 5.16 -0.02
CA SER A 247 14.07 4.24 -0.95
C SER A 247 13.15 3.82 -2.10
N ILE A 248 11.84 3.71 -1.84
CA ILE A 248 10.86 3.41 -2.90
C ILE A 248 10.77 4.57 -3.91
N LEU A 249 10.62 5.79 -3.41
CA LEU A 249 10.32 6.96 -4.25
C LEU A 249 11.55 7.53 -4.95
N LEU A 250 12.73 7.47 -4.32
CA LEU A 250 13.97 8.02 -4.87
C LEU A 250 14.86 6.98 -5.56
N ASP A 251 14.81 5.70 -5.14
CA ASP A 251 15.72 4.68 -5.67
C ASP A 251 14.98 3.69 -6.58
N PHE A 252 13.88 3.08 -6.12
CA PHE A 252 13.17 2.06 -6.90
C PHE A 252 12.42 2.64 -8.10
N LEU A 253 11.47 3.55 -7.86
CA LEU A 253 10.58 4.06 -8.92
C LEU A 253 11.35 4.67 -10.09
N PRO A 254 12.40 5.49 -9.89
CA PRO A 254 13.13 6.10 -11.00
C PRO A 254 13.91 5.11 -11.88
N GLN A 255 14.19 3.90 -11.39
CA GLN A 255 14.95 2.86 -12.08
C GLN A 255 14.05 1.85 -12.82
N LEU A 256 12.72 1.97 -12.70
CA LEU A 256 11.79 1.08 -13.39
C LEU A 256 11.92 1.19 -14.91
N GLN A 257 11.98 0.04 -15.57
CA GLN A 257 11.75 -0.06 -17.00
C GLN A 257 10.25 0.09 -17.26
N LEU A 258 9.86 1.10 -18.03
CA LEU A 258 8.46 1.47 -18.21
C LEU A 258 7.98 1.08 -19.62
N PRO A 259 6.82 0.39 -19.73
CA PRO A 259 6.15 0.20 -21.02
C PRO A 259 5.71 1.53 -21.63
N SER A 260 5.35 1.49 -22.92
CA SER A 260 4.84 2.67 -23.61
C SER A 260 3.58 3.23 -22.93
N GLY A 261 3.54 4.57 -22.80
CA GLY A 261 2.46 5.27 -22.11
C GLY A 261 2.58 5.30 -20.58
N TYR A 262 3.60 4.70 -19.98
CA TYR A 262 3.88 4.83 -18.55
C TYR A 262 4.95 5.89 -18.26
N ARG A 263 4.77 6.59 -17.14
CA ARG A 263 5.75 7.52 -16.57
C ARG A 263 5.79 7.34 -15.06
N VAL A 264 6.84 7.85 -14.44
CA VAL A 264 6.99 7.86 -12.98
C VAL A 264 6.94 9.29 -12.48
N GLN A 265 6.18 9.51 -11.41
CA GLN A 265 6.17 10.75 -10.65
C GLN A 265 7.59 11.05 -10.15
N LYS A 266 8.09 12.25 -10.43
CA LYS A 266 9.37 12.70 -9.88
C LYS A 266 9.16 13.34 -8.51
N TYR A 267 9.86 12.81 -7.52
CA TYR A 267 9.93 13.33 -6.16
C TYR A 267 11.30 14.01 -5.96
N CYS A 268 11.28 15.17 -5.31
CA CYS A 268 12.46 15.95 -4.98
C CYS A 268 12.47 16.30 -3.49
N LYS A 269 13.60 16.79 -2.97
CA LYS A 269 13.65 17.27 -1.58
C LYS A 269 13.18 18.71 -1.47
N ASP A 270 13.35 19.49 -2.53
CA ASP A 270 12.96 20.88 -2.61
C ASP A 270 11.99 21.15 -3.77
N VAL A 271 11.14 22.17 -3.63
CA VAL A 271 10.19 22.60 -4.66
C VAL A 271 10.90 23.16 -5.90
N SER A 272 12.03 23.83 -5.71
CA SER A 272 12.85 24.42 -6.77
C SER A 272 13.49 23.36 -7.69
N GLU A 273 13.66 22.15 -7.19
CA GLU A 273 14.21 21.00 -7.94
C GLU A 273 13.16 20.30 -8.82
N LEU A 274 11.88 20.67 -8.70
CA LEU A 274 10.81 19.99 -9.44
C LEU A 274 10.94 20.22 -10.94
N PRO A 275 11.05 19.14 -11.74
CA PRO A 275 11.21 19.28 -13.17
C PRO A 275 9.95 19.87 -13.81
N HIS A 276 10.14 20.58 -14.92
CA HIS A 276 9.04 21.00 -15.77
C HIS A 276 8.25 19.78 -16.26
N THR A 277 6.93 19.90 -16.35
CA THR A 277 6.06 18.83 -16.84
C THR A 277 5.09 19.37 -17.88
N PRO A 278 4.86 18.64 -18.99
CA PRO A 278 3.88 19.05 -20.00
C PRO A 278 2.43 18.78 -19.56
N PHE A 279 2.23 18.05 -18.46
CA PHE A 279 0.90 17.72 -17.95
C PHE A 279 0.38 18.83 -17.04
N LYS A 280 -0.94 19.03 -17.06
CA LYS A 280 -1.59 19.95 -16.14
C LYS A 280 -1.41 19.48 -14.70
N THR A 281 -1.05 20.42 -13.83
CA THR A 281 -0.86 20.18 -12.40
C THR A 281 -1.75 21.12 -11.59
N ASP A 282 -2.21 20.66 -10.44
CA ASP A 282 -3.14 21.34 -9.54
C ASP A 282 -2.52 21.45 -8.13
N GLY A 283 -1.31 22.01 -8.08
CA GLY A 283 -0.54 22.22 -6.86
C GLY A 283 0.57 21.20 -6.62
N LEU A 284 0.88 20.97 -5.34
CA LEU A 284 1.98 20.12 -4.88
C LEU A 284 1.49 19.00 -3.97
N ILE A 285 2.17 17.86 -4.01
CA ILE A 285 2.04 16.76 -3.06
C ILE A 285 3.31 16.70 -2.22
N PHE A 286 3.16 16.55 -0.91
CA PHE A 286 4.24 16.32 0.03
C PHE A 286 4.07 14.94 0.66
N HIS A 287 5.11 14.12 0.62
CA HIS A 287 5.13 12.79 1.21
C HIS A 287 6.12 12.79 2.38
N ASP A 288 5.58 12.63 3.59
CA ASP A 288 6.38 12.42 4.79
C ASP A 288 6.86 10.96 4.80
N THR A 289 8.15 10.75 4.57
CA THR A 289 8.74 9.42 4.40
C THR A 289 8.87 8.65 5.71
N LEU A 290 8.78 9.33 6.86
CA LEU A 290 8.86 8.74 8.19
C LEU A 290 7.49 8.23 8.66
N THR A 291 6.44 9.01 8.43
CA THR A 291 5.08 8.67 8.89
C THR A 291 4.16 8.12 7.80
N ASP A 292 4.66 8.04 6.56
CA ASP A 292 3.90 7.65 5.35
C ASP A 292 2.62 8.49 5.14
N ARG A 293 2.64 9.74 5.63
CA ARG A 293 1.52 10.68 5.48
C ARG A 293 1.70 11.49 4.21
N ILE A 294 0.60 11.67 3.48
CA ILE A 294 0.57 12.45 2.26
C ILE A 294 -0.21 13.74 2.50
N TYR A 295 0.37 14.86 2.09
CA TYR A 295 -0.22 16.18 2.16
C TYR A 295 -0.35 16.78 0.76
N LYS A 296 -1.28 17.71 0.59
CA LYS A 296 -1.45 18.47 -0.66
C LYS A 296 -1.53 19.96 -0.38
N LEU A 297 -0.81 20.74 -1.17
CA LEU A 297 -0.90 22.19 -1.19
C LEU A 297 -1.52 22.61 -2.52
N LYS A 298 -2.59 23.40 -2.45
CA LYS A 298 -3.22 24.01 -3.63
C LYS A 298 -3.21 25.52 -3.47
N GLN A 299 -3.03 26.23 -4.58
CA GLN A 299 -3.20 27.69 -4.62
C GLN A 299 -4.67 28.08 -4.56
N THR A 300 -5.54 27.28 -5.21
CA THR A 300 -6.97 27.52 -5.25
C THR A 300 -7.71 26.29 -4.78
N HIS A 301 -8.61 26.50 -3.83
CA HIS A 301 -9.45 25.46 -3.29
C HIS A 301 -10.88 25.64 -3.82
N THR A 302 -11.51 24.52 -4.16
CA THR A 302 -12.85 24.46 -4.74
C THR A 302 -13.74 23.56 -3.89
N TYR A 303 -15.05 23.73 -4.05
CA TYR A 303 -16.08 22.95 -3.38
C TYR A 303 -16.76 22.05 -4.40
N ASP A 304 -16.86 20.76 -4.13
CA ASP A 304 -17.76 19.87 -4.86
C ASP A 304 -19.12 19.91 -4.15
N LEU A 305 -20.13 20.52 -4.75
CA LEU A 305 -21.46 20.69 -4.13
C LEU A 305 -22.55 20.10 -5.03
N VAL A 306 -23.57 19.50 -4.40
CA VAL A 306 -24.74 19.00 -5.13
C VAL A 306 -25.63 20.19 -5.46
N TYR A 307 -26.05 20.31 -6.72
CA TYR A 307 -27.06 21.29 -7.11
C TYR A 307 -28.47 20.71 -6.97
N TRP A 308 -29.36 21.46 -6.35
CA TRP A 308 -30.78 21.12 -6.28
C TRP A 308 -31.64 22.39 -6.22
N ASP A 309 -32.53 22.54 -7.20
CA ASP A 309 -33.60 23.54 -7.23
C ASP A 309 -33.13 24.98 -7.02
N GLY A 310 -32.07 25.38 -7.74
CA GLY A 310 -31.51 26.73 -7.62
C GLY A 310 -30.50 26.91 -6.49
N TYR A 311 -30.18 25.86 -5.73
CA TYR A 311 -29.26 25.94 -4.60
C TYR A 311 -28.09 24.96 -4.73
N PHE A 312 -26.94 25.34 -4.18
CA PHE A 312 -25.86 24.43 -3.84
C PHE A 312 -26.04 23.91 -2.41
N LEU A 313 -26.05 22.59 -2.25
CA LEU A 313 -26.24 21.93 -0.97
C LEU A 313 -24.90 21.73 -0.27
N PHE A 314 -24.81 22.27 0.94
CA PHE A 314 -23.69 22.11 1.87
C PHE A 314 -23.99 20.99 2.88
N PRO A 315 -22.96 20.34 3.44
CA PRO A 315 -23.18 19.48 4.59
C PRO A 315 -23.74 20.29 5.78
N HIS A 316 -24.59 19.68 6.60
CA HIS A 316 -25.36 20.28 7.71
C HIS A 316 -26.73 20.87 7.39
N ASN A 317 -27.42 20.34 6.38
CA ASN A 317 -28.73 20.85 5.98
C ASN A 317 -28.64 22.36 5.76
N SER A 318 -27.62 22.81 5.06
CA SER A 318 -27.45 24.20 4.68
C SER A 318 -27.28 24.30 3.18
N ARG A 319 -27.57 25.46 2.62
CA ARG A 319 -27.55 25.68 1.19
C ARG A 319 -27.18 27.13 0.87
N ALA A 320 -26.55 27.35 -0.26
CA ALA A 320 -26.34 28.69 -0.80
C ALA A 320 -27.05 28.82 -2.14
N PRO A 321 -27.70 29.95 -2.45
CA PRO A 321 -28.30 30.15 -3.77
C PRO A 321 -27.23 30.09 -4.86
N CYS A 322 -27.57 29.48 -6.00
CA CYS A 322 -26.72 29.43 -7.18
C CYS A 322 -26.99 30.65 -8.06
N VAL A 323 -25.98 31.48 -8.28
CA VAL A 323 -26.05 32.60 -9.23
C VAL A 323 -25.63 32.09 -10.62
N GLY A 324 -26.58 31.98 -11.55
CA GLY A 324 -26.29 31.53 -12.91
C GLY A 324 -27.44 30.79 -13.57
N PRO A 325 -27.20 30.16 -14.74
CA PRO A 325 -28.21 29.37 -15.44
C PRO A 325 -28.66 28.17 -14.58
N LYS A 326 -29.91 27.74 -14.77
CA LYS A 326 -30.42 26.52 -14.11
C LYS A 326 -29.54 25.33 -14.48
N LEU A 327 -29.01 24.67 -13.45
CA LEU A 327 -28.19 23.47 -13.58
C LEU A 327 -29.06 22.21 -13.46
N LYS A 328 -28.48 21.04 -13.73
CA LYS A 328 -29.18 19.75 -13.56
C LYS A 328 -29.27 19.38 -12.09
N ASN A 329 -30.50 19.15 -11.61
CA ASN A 329 -30.76 18.69 -10.24
C ASN A 329 -30.10 17.33 -9.96
N GLY A 330 -29.54 17.19 -8.76
CA GLY A 330 -28.91 15.96 -8.28
C GLY A 330 -27.49 15.75 -8.77
N GLN A 331 -26.96 16.63 -9.63
CA GLN A 331 -25.58 16.55 -10.10
C GLN A 331 -24.62 17.29 -9.18
N VAL A 332 -23.37 16.83 -9.16
CA VAL A 332 -22.28 17.48 -8.43
C VAL A 332 -21.55 18.46 -9.35
N TYR A 333 -21.30 19.66 -8.84
CA TYR A 333 -20.54 20.70 -9.54
C TYR A 333 -19.33 21.10 -8.70
N GLU A 334 -18.23 21.40 -9.39
CA GLU A 334 -17.09 22.06 -8.78
C GLU A 334 -17.33 23.57 -8.79
N VAL A 335 -17.28 24.19 -7.62
CA VAL A 335 -17.69 25.57 -7.35
C VAL A 335 -16.53 26.31 -6.67
N SER A 336 -16.28 27.56 -7.07
CA SER A 336 -15.31 28.42 -6.41
C SER A 336 -15.79 28.87 -5.02
N HIS A 337 -14.91 29.46 -4.21
CA HIS A 337 -15.32 30.05 -2.92
C HIS A 337 -16.30 31.21 -3.04
N ARG A 338 -16.41 31.82 -4.22
CA ARG A 338 -17.39 32.88 -4.53
C ARG A 338 -18.73 32.34 -5.05
N GLY A 339 -18.89 31.03 -5.13
CA GLY A 339 -20.11 30.40 -5.63
C GLY A 339 -20.21 30.30 -7.16
N CYS A 340 -19.13 30.54 -7.90
CA CYS A 340 -19.13 30.38 -9.36
C CYS A 340 -18.93 28.92 -9.74
N VAL A 341 -19.77 28.40 -10.63
CA VAL A 341 -19.59 27.05 -11.21
C VAL A 341 -18.36 27.04 -12.11
N LEU A 342 -17.46 26.11 -11.85
CA LEU A 342 -16.26 25.88 -12.66
C LEU A 342 -16.47 24.75 -13.67
N LYS A 343 -17.07 23.63 -13.24
CA LYS A 343 -17.43 22.49 -14.11
C LYS A 343 -18.42 21.54 -13.45
N GLU A 344 -19.13 20.76 -14.25
CA GLU A 344 -19.87 19.57 -13.81
C GLU A 344 -18.88 18.43 -13.45
N ARG A 345 -19.21 17.64 -12.43
CA ARG A 345 -18.39 16.52 -11.91
C ARG A 345 -19.13 15.19 -12.12
N PRO A 346 -19.17 14.66 -13.35
CA PRO A 346 -19.87 13.41 -13.65
C PRO A 346 -19.22 12.19 -12.97
N ASP A 347 -17.97 12.34 -12.49
CA ASP A 347 -17.24 11.37 -11.69
C ASP A 347 -17.75 11.26 -10.25
N ARG A 348 -18.71 12.10 -9.82
CA ARG A 348 -19.16 12.19 -8.43
C ARG A 348 -20.66 12.09 -8.27
N PHE A 349 -21.05 11.32 -7.26
CA PHE A 349 -22.45 11.17 -6.82
C PHE A 349 -22.74 11.92 -5.51
N VAL A 350 -21.71 12.42 -4.83
CA VAL A 350 -21.82 13.15 -3.56
C VAL A 350 -20.90 14.37 -3.54
N GLY A 351 -21.37 15.45 -2.90
CA GLY A 351 -20.57 16.64 -2.62
C GLY A 351 -19.55 16.43 -1.49
N ASN A 352 -18.84 17.50 -1.12
CA ASN A 352 -17.88 17.49 -0.03
C ASN A 352 -18.55 17.21 1.32
N SER A 353 -17.95 16.32 2.10
CA SER A 353 -18.35 15.99 3.48
C SER A 353 -18.04 17.12 4.47
N LYS A 354 -18.67 17.09 5.66
CA LYS A 354 -18.36 18.00 6.79
C LYS A 354 -16.86 18.14 7.03
N ARG A 355 -16.16 17.00 7.08
CA ARG A 355 -14.73 16.96 7.37
C ARG A 355 -13.93 17.68 6.28
N GLN A 356 -14.30 17.49 5.01
CA GLN A 356 -13.68 18.19 3.90
C GLN A 356 -13.93 19.70 3.97
N MET A 357 -15.16 20.14 4.28
CA MET A 357 -15.48 21.57 4.44
C MET A 357 -14.70 22.22 5.57
N LYS A 358 -14.57 21.56 6.73
CA LYS A 358 -13.75 22.05 7.83
C LYS A 358 -12.30 22.24 7.41
N HIS A 359 -11.74 21.26 6.71
CA HIS A 359 -10.37 21.34 6.21
C HIS A 359 -10.17 22.44 5.15
N LEU A 360 -11.16 22.71 4.29
CA LEU A 360 -11.09 23.83 3.35
C LEU A 360 -11.00 25.17 4.11
N SER A 361 -11.83 25.35 5.14
CA SER A 361 -11.78 26.54 6.00
C SER A 361 -10.45 26.68 6.75
N GLU A 362 -9.89 25.58 7.27
CA GLU A 362 -8.58 25.56 7.93
C GLU A 362 -7.44 25.95 6.96
N CYS A 363 -7.61 25.74 5.66
CA CYS A 363 -6.66 26.15 4.62
C CYS A 363 -6.90 27.59 4.12
N GLY A 364 -7.75 28.37 4.80
CA GLY A 364 -8.07 29.74 4.41
C GLY A 364 -9.09 29.86 3.27
N ASN A 365 -9.68 28.75 2.81
CA ASN A 365 -10.75 28.77 1.82
C ASN A 365 -12.11 28.78 2.52
N SER A 366 -12.47 29.95 3.03
CA SER A 366 -13.83 30.24 3.51
C SER A 366 -14.74 30.59 2.35
N TRP A 367 -16.02 30.25 2.49
CA TRP A 367 -17.03 30.63 1.50
C TRP A 367 -17.25 32.15 1.54
N GLU A 368 -17.15 32.80 0.38
CA GLU A 368 -17.36 34.23 0.14
C GLU A 368 -18.53 34.48 -0.84
N GLY A 369 -19.18 33.41 -1.30
CA GLY A 369 -20.37 33.51 -2.16
C GLY A 369 -21.61 33.98 -1.39
N LEU A 370 -22.77 33.84 -2.03
CA LEU A 370 -24.06 34.19 -1.41
C LEU A 370 -24.26 33.50 -0.05
N GLU A 371 -25.00 34.16 0.83
CA GLU A 371 -25.21 33.73 2.21
C GLU A 371 -25.70 32.28 2.30
N ILE A 372 -25.11 31.53 3.22
CA ILE A 372 -25.49 30.14 3.48
C ILE A 372 -26.72 30.12 4.39
N GLU A 373 -27.85 29.69 3.83
CA GLU A 373 -29.10 29.47 4.54
C GLU A 373 -29.09 28.12 5.26
N LYS A 374 -29.67 28.04 6.46
CA LYS A 374 -30.04 26.75 7.06
C LYS A 374 -31.37 26.28 6.47
N ILE A 375 -31.40 25.04 6.01
CA ILE A 375 -32.62 24.34 5.63
C ILE A 375 -33.37 24.04 6.93
N VAL A 376 -34.34 24.87 7.25
CA VAL A 376 -35.28 24.61 8.35
C VAL A 376 -36.17 23.46 7.90
N SER A 377 -35.96 22.27 8.46
CA SER A 377 -36.92 21.19 8.33
C SER A 377 -38.17 21.57 9.10
N GLU A 378 -39.22 22.04 8.43
CA GLU A 378 -40.54 22.08 9.06
C GLU A 378 -40.89 20.67 9.55
N PRO A 379 -41.30 20.49 10.82
CA PRO A 379 -41.79 19.20 11.26
C PRO A 379 -43.02 18.87 10.41
N GLN A 380 -42.96 17.78 9.65
CA GLN A 380 -44.12 17.24 8.96
C GLN A 380 -45.22 17.03 10.00
N LYS A 381 -46.22 17.92 10.02
CA LYS A 381 -47.48 17.66 10.71
C LYS A 381 -48.05 16.40 10.08
N ARG A 382 -47.87 15.25 10.74
CA ARG A 382 -48.58 14.02 10.41
C ARG A 382 -50.06 14.37 10.40
N LYS A 383 -50.65 14.50 9.21
CA LYS A 383 -52.10 14.48 9.06
C LYS A 383 -52.55 13.11 9.57
N LYS A 384 -53.06 13.07 10.80
CA LYS A 384 -53.88 11.94 11.26
C LYS A 384 -55.04 11.84 10.27
N LYS A 385 -55.03 10.81 9.42
CA LYS A 385 -56.23 10.39 8.72
C LYS A 385 -57.26 10.03 9.81
N LYS A 386 -58.41 10.70 9.78
CA LYS A 386 -59.63 10.22 10.43
C LYS A 386 -60.24 9.16 9.54
#